data_AF-A0A2L0UIR5-F1
#
_entry.id   AF-A0A2L0UIR5-F1
#
_cell.length_a   1.000
_cell.length_b   1.000
_cell.length_c   1.000
_cell.angle_alpha   90.00
_cell.angle_beta   90.00
_cell.angle_gamma   90.00
#
_symmetry.space_group_name_H-M   'P 1'
#
loop_
_entity.id
_entity.type
_entity.pdbx_description
1 polymer ?
#
loop_
_entity_poly.entity_id
_entity_poly.type
_entity_poly.pdbx_seq_one_letter_code
_entity_poly.pdbx_strand_id
1 'polypeptide(L)'
;MLTTDVPDGAARRPLRNRPIRFYPFPMPLLPRSFRAARVSDESHRVTTFELFFDLVFVFAFTQVTGFMAHEHSFPGILQGMIILGMLWWSWVCYSWLANQTHVDEGIMRLGLSAVMVAMFIAALAIPEAFTDLEGGLSGPLVLALSYVVVRVLHLVLYAYAAMEDKPLQRQVARTSVAMASGSTLIVTGALIGGPSQTWFWLAGLALDVALTYLTTARGDWR
;
A
#
# COMPACT_ATOMS: atom_id res chain seq x y z
N MET A 1 -51.56 8.00 -54.01
CA MET A 1 -51.71 8.93 -52.88
C MET A 1 -51.54 8.11 -51.61
N LEU A 2 -50.68 8.55 -50.68
CA LEU A 2 -50.11 7.88 -49.48
C LEU A 2 -48.72 7.25 -49.70
N THR A 3 -47.70 8.12 -49.69
CA THR A 3 -46.33 7.78 -49.29
C THR A 3 -46.25 7.95 -47.77
N THR A 4 -45.87 6.90 -47.06
CA THR A 4 -45.60 6.95 -45.62
C THR A 4 -44.18 7.47 -45.43
N ASP A 5 -44.09 8.68 -44.90
CA ASP A 5 -42.85 9.35 -44.54
C ASP A 5 -42.29 8.72 -43.25
N VAL A 6 -41.17 8.01 -43.36
CA VAL A 6 -40.43 7.47 -42.21
C VAL A 6 -39.27 8.44 -41.94
N PRO A 7 -39.24 9.15 -40.79
CA PRO A 7 -38.13 10.03 -40.49
C PRO A 7 -36.88 9.22 -40.10
N ASP A 8 -35.94 9.14 -41.03
CA ASP A 8 -34.56 8.76 -40.79
C ASP A 8 -33.85 9.85 -39.98
N GLY A 9 -33.27 9.49 -38.82
CA GLY A 9 -32.35 10.41 -38.15
C GLY A 9 -32.20 10.32 -36.63
N ALA A 10 -32.61 9.23 -35.96
CA ALA A 10 -32.17 9.01 -34.58
C ALA A 10 -30.80 8.34 -34.57
N ALA A 11 -29.74 9.15 -34.68
CA ALA A 11 -28.36 8.71 -34.49
C ALA A 11 -28.21 7.99 -33.13
N ARG A 12 -28.16 6.65 -33.17
CA ARG A 12 -27.86 5.83 -32.00
C ARG A 12 -26.43 6.12 -31.58
N ARG A 13 -26.26 6.96 -30.55
CA ARG A 13 -24.96 7.17 -29.91
C ARG A 13 -24.45 5.81 -29.40
N PRO A 14 -23.25 5.35 -29.80
CA PRO A 14 -22.70 4.14 -29.22
C PRO A 14 -22.51 4.39 -27.72
N LEU A 15 -23.11 3.52 -26.90
CA LEU A 15 -22.88 3.49 -25.46
C LEU A 15 -21.39 3.23 -25.26
N ARG A 16 -20.65 4.30 -24.98
CA ARG A 16 -19.22 4.25 -24.68
C ARG A 16 -19.07 3.44 -23.39
N ASN A 17 -18.63 2.21 -23.53
CA ASN A 17 -18.32 1.29 -22.45
C ASN A 17 -17.27 1.96 -21.55
N ARG A 18 -17.71 2.59 -20.46
CA ARG A 18 -16.80 3.16 -19.47
C ARG A 18 -16.41 2.02 -18.54
N PRO A 19 -15.12 1.68 -18.40
CA PRO A 19 -14.72 0.71 -17.39
C PRO A 19 -15.18 1.24 -16.02
N ILE A 20 -15.88 0.39 -15.27
CA ILE A 20 -16.26 0.67 -13.88
C ILE A 20 -14.95 0.75 -13.10
N ARG A 21 -14.53 1.98 -12.78
CA ARG A 21 -13.27 2.25 -12.11
C ARG A 21 -13.55 2.34 -10.62
N PHE A 22 -13.37 1.22 -9.92
CA PHE A 22 -13.37 1.18 -8.46
C PHE A 22 -12.14 1.94 -7.97
N TYR A 23 -12.36 3.12 -7.40
CA TYR A 23 -11.31 3.91 -6.77
C TYR A 23 -11.60 3.96 -5.26
N PRO A 24 -10.75 3.33 -4.41
CA PRO A 24 -10.89 3.45 -2.96
C PRO A 24 -10.51 4.85 -2.42
N PHE A 25 -9.97 5.74 -3.26
CA PHE A 25 -9.54 7.10 -2.89
C PHE A 25 -10.01 8.15 -3.93
N PRO A 26 -10.43 9.36 -3.51
CA PRO A 26 -10.70 10.46 -4.43
C PRO A 26 -9.38 11.01 -5.01
N MET A 27 -9.28 11.02 -6.35
CA MET A 27 -8.09 11.46 -7.09
C MET A 27 -8.12 12.97 -7.43
N PRO A 28 -6.95 13.63 -7.45
CA PRO A 28 -6.71 14.82 -8.26
C PRO A 28 -6.97 14.54 -9.74
N LEU A 29 -7.70 15.41 -10.44
CA LEU A 29 -7.63 15.43 -11.90
C LEU A 29 -6.24 15.97 -12.30
N LEU A 30 -5.30 15.07 -12.59
CA LEU A 30 -3.97 15.46 -13.07
C LEU A 30 -4.07 16.16 -14.45
N PRO A 31 -3.23 17.18 -14.72
CA PRO A 31 -3.11 17.78 -16.03
C PRO A 31 -2.71 16.72 -17.06
N ARG A 32 -3.36 16.76 -18.23
CA ARG A 32 -3.05 15.90 -19.38
C ARG A 32 -1.69 16.29 -19.97
N SER A 33 -0.59 15.79 -19.42
CA SER A 33 0.69 15.75 -20.13
C SER A 33 1.65 14.70 -19.56
N PHE A 34 1.28 13.42 -19.66
CA PHE A 34 2.26 12.35 -19.84
C PHE A 34 2.16 11.90 -21.30
N ARG A 35 3.17 12.28 -22.07
CA ARG A 35 3.24 12.03 -23.50
C ARG A 35 3.46 10.53 -23.71
N ALA A 36 2.51 9.92 -24.41
CA ALA A 36 2.54 8.59 -25.00
C ALA A 36 2.59 7.41 -24.02
N ALA A 37 1.39 6.95 -23.64
CA ALA A 37 1.11 5.52 -23.60
C ALA A 37 1.49 4.91 -24.95
N ARG A 38 2.76 4.49 -25.11
CA ARG A 38 3.00 3.31 -25.92
C ARG A 38 2.42 2.18 -25.09
N VAL A 39 1.29 1.65 -25.55
CA VAL A 39 0.99 0.24 -25.29
C VAL A 39 2.20 -0.50 -25.88
N SER A 40 3.14 -0.88 -25.02
CA SER A 40 4.31 -1.63 -25.44
C SER A 40 3.81 -2.99 -25.88
N ASP A 41 3.81 -3.19 -27.19
CA ASP A 41 3.64 -4.46 -27.89
C ASP A 41 4.91 -5.32 -27.73
N GLU A 42 5.40 -5.41 -26.50
CA GLU A 42 6.59 -6.15 -26.12
C GLU A 42 6.13 -7.13 -25.05
N SER A 43 6.15 -8.40 -25.44
CA SER A 43 5.59 -9.54 -24.71
C SER A 43 5.55 -9.35 -23.19
N HIS A 44 4.33 -9.37 -22.63
CA HIS A 44 4.02 -9.33 -21.20
C HIS A 44 4.54 -10.60 -20.48
N ARG A 45 5.85 -10.86 -20.56
CA ARG A 45 6.53 -11.84 -19.74
C ARG A 45 6.61 -11.22 -18.36
N VAL A 46 5.76 -11.72 -17.47
CA VAL A 46 5.86 -11.47 -16.03
C VAL A 46 7.32 -11.56 -15.63
N THR A 47 7.87 -10.47 -15.09
CA THR A 47 9.29 -10.42 -14.74
C THR A 47 9.53 -11.28 -13.49
N THR A 48 10.70 -11.91 -13.37
CA THR A 48 11.06 -12.66 -12.13
C THR A 48 10.96 -11.78 -10.88
N PHE A 49 11.15 -10.47 -11.05
CA PHE A 49 11.03 -9.47 -10.01
C PHE A 49 9.60 -9.34 -9.48
N GLU A 50 8.61 -9.23 -10.38
CA GLU A 50 7.18 -9.21 -10.02
C GLU A 50 6.78 -10.47 -9.27
N LEU A 51 7.20 -11.65 -9.74
CA LEU A 51 6.91 -12.91 -9.06
C LEU A 51 7.51 -12.97 -7.65
N PHE A 52 8.74 -12.49 -7.48
CA PHE A 52 9.37 -12.48 -6.16
C PHE A 52 8.67 -11.49 -5.21
N PHE A 53 8.28 -10.32 -5.72
CA PHE A 53 7.50 -9.34 -4.96
C PHE A 53 6.18 -9.93 -4.46
N ASP A 54 5.41 -10.57 -5.34
CA ASP A 54 4.16 -11.21 -4.98
C ASP A 54 4.37 -12.35 -3.97
N LEU A 55 5.43 -13.15 -4.14
CA LEU A 55 5.77 -14.24 -3.23
C LEU A 55 6.04 -13.75 -1.81
N VAL A 56 6.73 -12.61 -1.63
CA VAL A 56 6.99 -12.03 -0.31
C VAL A 56 5.67 -11.65 0.38
N PHE A 57 4.73 -11.05 -0.35
CA PHE A 57 3.41 -10.73 0.20
C PHE A 57 2.58 -11.97 0.52
N VAL A 58 2.55 -12.96 -0.38
CA VAL A 58 1.85 -14.24 -0.16
C VAL A 58 2.41 -14.96 1.08
N PHE A 59 3.73 -14.98 1.22
CA PHE A 59 4.39 -15.52 2.41
C PHE A 59 3.97 -14.77 3.67
N ALA A 60 3.99 -13.43 3.65
CA ALA A 60 3.55 -12.63 4.80
C ALA A 60 2.09 -12.91 5.19
N PHE A 61 1.16 -13.00 4.24
CA PHE A 61 -0.23 -13.35 4.52
C PHE A 61 -0.39 -14.77 5.09
N THR A 62 0.43 -15.71 4.62
CA THR A 62 0.46 -17.07 5.16
C THR A 62 0.94 -17.06 6.62
N GLN A 63 1.97 -16.26 6.93
CA GLN A 63 2.45 -16.10 8.30
C GLN A 63 1.40 -15.50 9.22
N VAL A 64 0.64 -14.48 8.77
CA VAL A 64 -0.49 -13.93 9.56
C VAL A 64 -1.57 -14.97 9.78
N THR A 65 -1.90 -15.74 8.74
CA THR A 65 -2.93 -16.80 8.84
C THR A 65 -2.49 -17.88 9.82
N GLY A 66 -1.22 -18.29 9.77
CA GLY A 66 -0.62 -19.24 10.72
C GLY A 66 -0.62 -18.71 12.15
N PHE A 67 -0.27 -17.43 12.34
CA PHE A 67 -0.34 -16.76 13.63
C PHE A 67 -1.76 -16.80 14.22
N MET A 68 -2.77 -16.42 13.44
CA MET A 68 -4.18 -16.44 13.87
C MET A 68 -4.71 -17.86 14.11
N ALA A 69 -4.22 -18.84 13.36
CA ALA A 69 -4.59 -20.24 13.56
C ALA A 69 -4.00 -20.81 14.86
N HIS A 70 -2.79 -20.38 15.24
CA HIS A 70 -2.19 -20.72 16.52
C HIS A 70 -2.90 -20.01 17.67
N GLU A 71 -3.02 -18.68 17.56
CA GLU A 71 -3.64 -17.78 18.52
C GLU A 71 -5.14 -17.59 18.24
N HIS A 72 -5.91 -18.67 18.38
CA HIS A 72 -7.35 -18.72 18.11
C HIS A 72 -8.22 -18.01 19.18
N SER A 73 -7.59 -17.32 20.14
CA SER A 73 -8.26 -16.49 21.12
C SER A 73 -8.73 -15.17 20.49
N PHE A 74 -9.76 -14.52 21.07
CA PHE A 74 -10.19 -13.21 20.57
C PHE A 74 -9.06 -12.16 20.54
N PRO A 75 -8.21 -12.03 21.58
CA PRO A 75 -7.03 -11.16 21.52
C PRO A 75 -6.05 -11.54 20.40
N GLY A 76 -5.79 -12.84 20.20
CA GLY A 76 -4.91 -13.35 19.15
C GLY A 76 -5.41 -13.03 17.74
N ILE A 77 -6.71 -13.18 17.51
CA ILE A 77 -7.36 -12.78 16.25
C ILE A 77 -7.23 -11.27 16.04
N LEU A 78 -7.48 -10.46 17.06
CA LEU A 78 -7.33 -9.00 16.97
C LEU A 78 -5.89 -8.60 16.63
N GLN A 79 -4.91 -9.23 17.30
CA GLN A 79 -3.48 -9.05 17.02
C GLN A 79 -3.13 -9.39 15.58
N GLY A 80 -3.60 -10.54 15.07
CA GLY A 80 -3.43 -10.93 13.68
C GLY A 80 -4.08 -9.94 12.70
N MET A 81 -5.26 -9.41 13.03
CA MET A 81 -5.93 -8.38 12.22
C MET A 81 -5.17 -7.05 12.18
N ILE A 82 -4.46 -6.69 13.25
CA ILE A 82 -3.59 -5.51 13.27
C ILE A 82 -2.41 -5.71 12.33
N ILE A 83 -1.73 -6.87 12.40
CA ILE A 83 -0.62 -7.22 11.48
C ILE A 83 -1.14 -7.27 10.04
N LEU A 84 -2.30 -7.87 9.82
CA LEU A 84 -2.96 -7.89 8.51
C LEU A 84 -3.21 -6.49 8.00
N GLY A 85 -3.68 -5.57 8.85
CA GLY A 85 -3.89 -4.17 8.49
C GLY A 85 -2.60 -3.46 8.08
N MET A 86 -1.49 -3.72 8.77
CA MET A 86 -0.16 -3.20 8.41
C MET A 86 0.30 -3.72 7.05
N LEU A 87 0.15 -5.02 6.80
CA LEU A 87 0.50 -5.65 5.52
C LEU A 87 -0.41 -5.18 4.39
N TRP A 88 -1.70 -5.11 4.64
CA TRP A 88 -2.71 -4.64 3.70
C TRP A 88 -2.40 -3.24 3.24
N TRP A 89 -2.09 -2.34 4.19
CA TRP A 89 -1.75 -0.98 3.84
C TRP A 89 -0.46 -0.90 3.00
N SER A 90 0.56 -1.67 3.37
CA SER A 90 1.81 -1.76 2.60
C SER A 90 1.53 -2.26 1.18
N TRP A 91 0.73 -3.31 1.04
CA TRP A 91 0.33 -3.86 -0.25
C TRP A 91 -0.36 -2.81 -1.13
N VAL A 92 -1.36 -2.08 -0.60
CA VAL A 92 -2.04 -1.01 -1.33
C VAL A 92 -1.06 0.05 -1.86
N CYS A 93 -0.12 0.50 -1.02
CA CYS A 93 0.90 1.48 -1.41
C CYS A 93 1.77 0.98 -2.57
N TYR A 94 2.29 -0.24 -2.47
CA TYR A 94 3.23 -0.77 -3.45
C TYR A 94 2.57 -1.31 -4.73
N SER A 95 1.34 -1.84 -4.67
CA SER A 95 0.56 -2.17 -5.87
C SER A 95 0.28 -0.92 -6.70
N TRP A 96 0.02 0.21 -6.06
CA TRP A 96 -0.15 1.47 -6.76
C TRP A 96 1.16 1.98 -7.36
N LEU A 97 2.27 1.90 -6.61
CA LEU A 97 3.60 2.27 -7.10
C LEU A 97 3.98 1.44 -8.33
N ALA A 98 3.81 0.11 -8.26
CA ALA A 98 4.06 -0.81 -9.36
C ALA A 98 3.22 -0.47 -10.62
N ASN A 99 1.96 -0.07 -10.45
CA ASN A 99 1.10 0.33 -11.57
C ASN A 99 1.50 1.68 -12.20
N GLN A 100 2.17 2.56 -11.45
CA GLN A 100 2.53 3.91 -11.90
C GLN A 100 3.93 4.01 -12.52
N THR A 101 4.83 3.10 -12.19
CA THR A 101 6.24 3.19 -12.60
C THR A 101 6.62 2.03 -13.50
N HIS A 102 7.28 2.32 -14.62
CA HIS A 102 8.03 1.30 -15.36
C HIS A 102 9.21 0.87 -14.46
N VAL A 103 9.21 -0.38 -14.00
CA VAL A 103 10.14 -0.91 -12.99
C VAL A 103 11.56 -1.15 -13.56
N ASP A 104 11.82 -0.78 -14.81
CA ASP A 104 12.99 -1.23 -15.57
C ASP A 104 14.27 -0.36 -15.45
N GLU A 105 14.31 0.71 -14.64
CA GLU A 105 15.54 1.50 -14.47
C GLU A 105 15.97 1.76 -13.01
N GLY A 106 17.18 1.28 -12.69
CA GLY A 106 18.08 1.74 -11.63
C GLY A 106 17.49 1.84 -10.21
N ILE A 107 17.24 3.08 -9.78
CA ILE A 107 16.94 3.44 -8.37
C ILE A 107 15.61 2.84 -7.90
N MET A 108 14.58 2.81 -8.77
CA MET A 108 13.27 2.26 -8.41
C MET A 108 13.38 0.75 -8.15
N ARG A 109 14.10 0.02 -9.02
CA ARG A 109 14.34 -1.41 -8.84
C ARG A 109 15.13 -1.72 -7.58
N LEU A 110 16.16 -0.95 -7.26
CA LEU A 110 16.94 -1.12 -6.02
C LEU A 110 16.09 -0.84 -4.79
N GLY A 111 15.30 0.24 -4.80
CA GLY A 111 14.42 0.57 -3.69
C GLY A 111 13.32 -0.48 -3.47
N LEU A 112 12.67 -0.95 -4.54
CA LEU A 112 11.71 -2.05 -4.46
C LEU A 112 12.38 -3.36 -3.97
N SER A 113 13.64 -3.61 -4.35
CA SER A 113 14.41 -4.73 -3.78
C SER A 113 14.61 -4.60 -2.27
N ALA A 114 14.96 -3.41 -1.79
CA ALA A 114 15.09 -3.14 -0.36
C ALA A 114 13.74 -3.31 0.38
N VAL A 115 12.63 -2.91 -0.24
CA VAL A 115 11.28 -3.12 0.29
C VAL A 115 10.98 -4.60 0.43
N MET A 116 11.30 -5.41 -0.58
CA MET A 116 11.08 -6.86 -0.51
C MET A 116 11.87 -7.52 0.61
N VAL A 117 13.14 -7.11 0.81
CA VAL A 117 13.94 -7.60 1.93
C VAL A 117 13.32 -7.21 3.27
N ALA A 118 12.94 -5.94 3.44
CA ALA A 118 12.32 -5.46 4.68
C ALA A 118 10.96 -6.14 4.96
N MET A 119 10.13 -6.34 3.94
CA MET A 119 8.86 -7.07 4.03
C MET A 119 9.07 -8.55 4.35
N PHE A 120 10.12 -9.18 3.81
CA PHE A 120 10.45 -10.56 4.11
C PHE A 120 10.90 -10.72 5.57
N ILE A 121 11.74 -9.81 6.07
CA ILE A 121 12.12 -9.77 7.49
C ILE A 121 10.89 -9.55 8.38
N ALA A 122 10.01 -8.62 8.01
CA ALA A 122 8.73 -8.43 8.71
C ALA A 122 7.93 -9.74 8.77
N ALA A 123 7.78 -10.45 7.64
CA ALA A 123 7.05 -11.70 7.57
C ALA A 123 7.63 -12.82 8.46
N LEU A 124 8.97 -12.90 8.56
CA LEU A 124 9.65 -13.84 9.46
C LEU A 124 9.38 -13.54 10.93
N ALA A 125 9.21 -12.26 11.30
CA ALA A 125 8.94 -11.84 12.67
C ALA A 125 7.46 -11.98 13.09
N ILE A 126 6.53 -12.23 12.16
CA ILE A 126 5.09 -12.32 12.44
C ILE A 126 4.72 -13.37 13.51
N PRO A 127 5.27 -14.60 13.49
CA PRO A 127 4.95 -15.60 14.51
C PRO A 127 5.32 -15.14 15.93
N GLU A 128 6.30 -14.25 16.05
CA GLU A 128 6.83 -13.72 17.32
C GLU A 128 6.35 -12.30 17.60
N ALA A 129 5.37 -11.80 16.84
CA ALA A 129 5.01 -10.38 16.83
C ALA A 129 4.54 -9.84 18.18
N PHE A 130 4.00 -10.67 19.06
CA PHE A 130 3.45 -10.30 20.37
C PHE A 130 4.04 -11.10 21.54
N THR A 131 4.76 -12.17 21.24
CA THR A 131 5.40 -13.06 22.22
C THR A 131 6.75 -13.47 21.66
N ASP A 132 7.84 -13.08 22.33
CA ASP A 132 9.19 -13.44 21.93
C ASP A 132 9.45 -14.94 22.14
N LEU A 133 10.11 -15.60 21.18
CA LEU A 133 10.66 -16.94 21.40
C LEU A 133 11.98 -16.86 22.18
N GLU A 134 12.29 -17.93 22.92
CA GLU A 134 13.51 -17.98 23.72
C GLU A 134 14.78 -17.92 22.84
N GLY A 135 15.70 -17.02 23.17
CA GLY A 135 17.05 -16.95 22.58
C GLY A 135 17.21 -16.10 21.31
N GLY A 136 16.16 -15.38 20.87
CA GLY A 136 16.16 -14.55 19.67
C GLY A 136 16.29 -13.03 19.89
N LEU A 137 16.24 -12.28 18.78
CA LEU A 137 15.94 -10.85 18.79
C LEU A 137 14.48 -10.63 19.17
N SER A 138 14.13 -9.45 19.69
CA SER A 138 12.73 -9.14 20.01
C SER A 138 11.87 -9.11 18.73
N GLY A 139 11.00 -10.11 18.55
CA GLY A 139 10.05 -10.24 17.45
C GLY A 139 9.16 -9.01 17.25
N PRO A 140 8.52 -8.47 18.31
CA PRO A 140 7.75 -7.23 18.24
C PRO A 140 8.56 -6.07 17.67
N LEU A 141 9.81 -5.91 18.13
CA LEU A 141 10.68 -4.82 17.69
C LEU A 141 11.16 -5.02 16.26
N VAL A 142 11.53 -6.25 15.87
CA VAL A 142 11.92 -6.57 14.50
C VAL A 142 10.78 -6.28 13.54
N LEU A 143 9.55 -6.68 13.87
CA LEU A 143 8.37 -6.41 13.05
C LEU A 143 8.10 -4.90 12.95
N ALA A 144 8.10 -4.19 14.08
CA ALA A 144 7.88 -2.76 14.12
C ALA A 144 8.92 -1.99 13.29
N LEU A 145 10.21 -2.28 13.47
CA LEU A 145 11.29 -1.62 12.73
C LEU A 145 11.25 -1.96 11.24
N SER A 146 10.99 -3.21 10.88
CA SER A 146 10.83 -3.62 9.47
C SER A 146 9.68 -2.88 8.81
N TYR A 147 8.54 -2.75 9.50
CA TYR A 147 7.42 -1.96 9.03
C TYR A 147 7.79 -0.48 8.85
N VAL A 148 8.52 0.12 9.80
CA VAL A 148 9.01 1.50 9.66
C VAL A 148 9.95 1.66 8.47
N VAL A 149 10.84 0.71 8.22
CA VAL A 149 11.73 0.72 7.05
C VAL A 149 10.91 0.67 5.75
N VAL A 150 9.93 -0.23 5.66
CA VAL A 150 9.00 -0.32 4.53
C VAL A 150 8.28 1.01 4.31
N ARG A 151 7.84 1.66 5.38
CA ARG A 151 7.17 2.95 5.35
C ARG A 151 8.08 4.09 4.87
N VAL A 152 9.32 4.15 5.37
CA VAL A 152 10.32 5.13 4.94
C VAL A 152 10.69 4.95 3.47
N LEU A 153 10.92 3.70 3.03
CA LEU A 153 11.20 3.39 1.63
C LEU A 153 10.06 3.84 0.71
N HIS A 154 8.81 3.62 1.12
CA HIS A 154 7.66 4.12 0.39
C HIS A 154 7.72 5.64 0.22
N LEU A 155 7.98 6.41 1.29
CA LEU A 155 8.10 7.87 1.18
C LEU A 155 9.25 8.32 0.28
N VAL A 156 10.42 7.66 0.38
CA VAL A 156 11.59 7.99 -0.44
C VAL A 156 11.30 7.74 -1.92
N LEU A 157 10.73 6.58 -2.25
CA LEU A 157 10.38 6.24 -3.63
C LEU A 157 9.29 7.15 -4.19
N TYR A 158 8.31 7.51 -3.37
CA TYR A 158 7.23 8.41 -3.77
C TYR A 158 7.72 9.86 -3.93
N ALA A 159 8.62 10.32 -3.06
CA ALA A 159 9.26 11.62 -3.20
C ALA A 159 10.14 11.70 -4.45
N TYR A 160 10.86 10.62 -4.76
CA TYR A 160 11.64 10.49 -5.99
C TYR A 160 10.73 10.55 -7.23
N ALA A 161 9.60 9.82 -7.22
CA ALA A 161 8.61 9.89 -8.29
C ALA A 161 7.94 11.27 -8.43
N ALA A 162 7.84 12.03 -7.33
CA ALA A 162 7.23 13.35 -7.27
C ALA A 162 8.22 14.51 -7.51
N MET A 163 9.48 14.24 -7.89
CA MET A 163 10.53 15.26 -7.89
C MET A 163 10.25 16.45 -8.83
N GLU A 164 9.43 16.25 -9.87
CA GLU A 164 9.05 17.29 -10.84
C GLU A 164 7.68 17.96 -10.56
N ASP A 165 6.91 17.49 -9.56
CA ASP A 165 5.55 17.97 -9.26
C ASP A 165 5.47 18.56 -7.84
N LYS A 166 5.55 19.89 -7.73
CA LYS A 166 5.50 20.63 -6.45
C LYS A 166 4.21 20.39 -5.63
N PRO A 167 3.00 20.40 -6.24
CA PRO A 167 1.79 19.96 -5.57
C PRO A 167 1.90 18.55 -4.96
N LEU A 168 2.45 17.59 -5.71
CA LEU A 168 2.62 16.21 -5.24
C LEU A 168 3.62 16.13 -4.06
N GLN A 169 4.73 16.89 -4.10
CA GLN A 169 5.68 16.96 -2.98
C GLN A 169 5.04 17.47 -1.69
N ARG A 170 4.16 18.47 -1.77
CA ARG A 170 3.45 19.00 -0.60
C ARG A 170 2.48 17.96 -0.03
N GLN A 171 1.85 17.15 -0.88
CA GLN A 171 1.02 16.04 -0.43
C GLN A 171 1.86 14.97 0.26
N VAL A 172 3.00 14.58 -0.32
CA VAL A 172 3.96 13.63 0.29
C VAL A 172 4.41 14.09 1.67
N ALA A 173 4.75 15.37 1.82
CA ALA A 173 5.17 15.94 3.09
C ALA A 173 4.06 15.95 4.16
N ARG A 174 2.78 16.04 3.76
CA ARG A 174 1.66 15.92 4.71
C ARG A 174 1.42 14.47 5.11
N THR A 175 1.49 13.55 4.15
CA THR A 175 1.35 12.11 4.40
C THR A 175 2.51 11.57 5.23
N SER A 176 3.72 12.14 5.12
CA SER A 176 4.86 11.70 5.92
C SER A 176 4.71 11.99 7.41
N VAL A 177 4.09 13.12 7.77
CA VAL A 177 3.79 13.43 9.18
C VAL A 177 2.78 12.43 9.77
N ALA A 178 1.74 12.10 8.99
CA ALA A 178 0.76 11.09 9.38
C ALA A 178 1.42 9.73 9.63
N MET A 179 2.22 9.29 8.67
CA MET A 179 2.93 8.02 8.74
C MET A 179 3.93 7.97 9.90
N ALA A 180 4.65 9.07 10.16
CA ALA A 180 5.60 9.17 11.27
C ALA A 180 4.89 9.02 12.63
N SER A 181 3.70 9.61 12.77
CA SER A 181 2.92 9.51 14.01
C SER A 181 2.44 8.07 14.28
N GLY A 182 1.90 7.38 13.27
CA GLY A 182 1.50 5.97 13.40
C GLY A 182 2.69 5.04 13.67
N SER A 183 3.80 5.26 12.96
CA SER A 183 5.06 4.52 13.13
C SER A 183 5.63 4.66 14.53
N THR A 184 5.57 5.87 15.11
CA THR A 184 6.06 6.12 16.48
C THR A 184 5.25 5.33 17.50
N LEU A 185 3.92 5.26 17.34
CA LEU A 185 3.06 4.46 18.22
C LEU A 185 3.37 2.97 18.11
N ILE A 186 3.61 2.46 16.91
CA ILE A 186 3.96 1.05 16.67
C ILE A 186 5.28 0.68 17.35
N VAL A 187 6.33 1.49 17.15
CA VAL A 187 7.64 1.27 17.79
C VAL A 187 7.53 1.39 19.32
N THR A 188 6.78 2.38 19.81
CA THR A 188 6.56 2.56 21.26
C THR A 188 5.85 1.34 21.86
N GLY A 189 4.82 0.83 21.17
CA GLY A 189 4.12 -0.39 21.60
C GLY A 189 5.06 -1.60 21.68
N ALA A 190 5.95 -1.76 20.69
CA ALA A 190 6.92 -2.86 20.67
C ALA A 190 7.96 -2.75 21.80
N LEU A 191 8.37 -1.53 22.17
CA LEU A 191 9.31 -1.29 23.26
C LEU A 191 8.69 -1.50 24.64
N ILE A 192 7.42 -1.14 24.82
CA ILE A 192 6.69 -1.35 26.09
C ILE A 192 6.34 -2.82 26.26
N GLY A 193 5.94 -3.49 25.17
CA GLY A 193 5.53 -4.89 25.18
C GLY A 193 4.22 -5.16 25.93
N GLY A 194 3.98 -6.44 26.21
CA GLY A 194 2.84 -6.91 26.97
C GLY A 194 1.48 -6.57 26.36
N PRO A 195 0.39 -6.60 27.16
CA PRO A 195 -0.97 -6.34 26.67
C PRO A 195 -1.17 -4.94 26.07
N SER A 196 -0.35 -3.97 26.50
CA SER A 196 -0.37 -2.59 25.98
C SER A 196 0.03 -2.50 24.51
N GLN A 197 0.93 -3.37 24.05
CA GLN A 197 1.43 -3.36 22.67
C GLN A 197 0.30 -3.38 21.64
N THR A 198 -0.69 -4.26 21.84
CA THR A 198 -1.87 -4.39 20.97
C THR A 198 -2.59 -3.06 20.80
N TRP A 199 -2.79 -2.32 21.89
CA TRP A 199 -3.49 -1.04 21.86
C TRP A 199 -2.67 0.06 21.19
N PHE A 200 -1.35 0.09 21.41
CA PHE A 200 -0.46 1.01 20.73
C PHE A 200 -0.41 0.77 19.22
N TRP A 201 -0.33 -0.50 18.80
CA TRP A 201 -0.31 -0.84 17.37
C TRP A 201 -1.65 -0.55 16.70
N LEU A 202 -2.76 -0.87 17.38
CA LEU A 202 -4.10 -0.53 16.91
C LEU A 202 -4.28 0.99 16.76
N ALA A 203 -3.87 1.76 17.77
CA ALA A 203 -3.92 3.21 17.73
C ALA A 203 -3.02 3.78 16.62
N GLY A 204 -1.81 3.22 16.45
CA GLY A 204 -0.89 3.61 15.38
C GLY A 204 -1.49 3.39 14.00
N LEU A 205 -2.08 2.22 13.76
CA LEU A 205 -2.74 1.89 12.50
C LEU A 205 -3.97 2.77 12.26
N ALA A 206 -4.83 2.95 13.27
CA ALA A 206 -6.02 3.79 13.18
C ALA A 206 -5.67 5.26 12.88
N LEU A 207 -4.62 5.77 13.53
CA LEU A 207 -4.12 7.12 13.30
C LEU A 207 -3.61 7.30 11.87
N ASP A 208 -2.85 6.33 11.36
CA ASP A 208 -2.31 6.36 10.00
C ASP A 208 -3.43 6.37 8.95
N VAL A 209 -4.45 5.52 9.13
CA VAL A 209 -5.64 5.48 8.26
C VAL A 209 -6.43 6.79 8.36
N ALA A 210 -6.70 7.27 9.57
CA ALA A 210 -7.48 8.49 9.78
C ALA A 210 -6.78 9.73 9.20
N LEU A 211 -5.49 9.88 9.44
CA LEU A 211 -4.71 10.99 8.92
C LEU A 211 -4.54 10.90 7.40
N THR A 212 -4.34 9.71 6.83
CA THR A 212 -4.30 9.55 5.38
C THR A 212 -5.66 9.91 4.75
N TYR A 213 -6.76 9.49 5.36
CA TYR A 213 -8.10 9.85 4.90
C TYR A 213 -8.34 11.36 4.98
N LEU A 214 -7.98 12.01 6.09
CA LEU A 214 -8.15 13.46 6.29
C LEU A 214 -7.27 14.29 5.34
N THR A 215 -6.02 13.86 5.11
CA THR A 215 -5.10 14.55 4.18
C THR A 215 -5.52 14.40 2.72
N THR A 216 -6.25 13.32 2.38
CA THR A 216 -6.81 13.10 1.06
C THR A 216 -8.14 13.84 0.88
N ALA A 217 -9.01 13.83 1.89
CA ALA A 217 -10.32 14.50 1.87
C ALA A 217 -10.24 16.04 1.85
N ARG A 218 -9.15 16.62 2.38
CA ARG A 218 -8.88 18.07 2.37
C ARG A 218 -8.02 18.53 1.19
N GLY A 219 -7.74 17.65 0.23
CA GLY A 219 -7.18 18.06 -1.05
C GLY A 219 -8.24 18.79 -1.85
N ASP A 220 -8.21 20.12 -1.85
CA ASP A 220 -9.03 20.96 -2.72
C ASP A 220 -8.67 20.67 -4.18
N TRP A 221 -9.34 19.68 -4.78
CA TRP A 221 -9.27 19.37 -6.21
C TRP A 221 -10.51 19.91 -6.90
N ARG A 222 -10.42 21.17 -7.33
CA ARG A 222 -11.22 21.74 -8.41
C ARG A 222 -10.28 22.20 -9.53
#